data_AF-A0A522CHJ7-F1
#
_entry.id   AF-A0A522CHJ7-F1
#
_cell.length_a   1.000
_cell.length_b   1.000
_cell.length_c   1.000
_cell.angle_alpha   90.00
_cell.angle_beta   90.00
_cell.angle_gamma   90.00
#
_symmetry.space_group_name_H-M   'P 1'
#
loop_
_entity.id
_entity.type
_entity.pdbx_description
1 polymer ?
#
loop_
_entity_poly.entity_id
_entity_poly.type
_entity_poly.pdbx_seq_one_letter_code
_entity_poly.pdbx_strand_id
1 'polypeptide(L)'
;MIEDQDESAPKKPHRRAGDADVLALAESLLLTIQNTFDRGDLEVFKTVVESYPDVGRDGAGDVVASLIGLLDDFLDQETCDRMAIAVHMRAWRFMVSRKPDKAERTRILKGLSDVRDVYATAGAA
;
A
#
# COMPACT_ATOMS: atom_id res chain seq x y z
N MET A 1 -6.82 9.65 -52.48
CA MET A 1 -5.63 9.55 -51.61
C MET A 1 -6.12 9.34 -50.20
N ILE A 2 -5.49 8.40 -49.53
CA ILE A 2 -5.82 7.76 -48.27
C ILE A 2 -5.28 8.62 -47.11
N GLU A 3 -6.10 8.76 -46.05
CA GLU A 3 -5.77 8.94 -44.61
C GLU A 3 -4.96 10.20 -44.19
N ASP A 4 -5.05 10.78 -42.98
CA ASP A 4 -5.45 10.27 -41.67
C ASP A 4 -6.05 11.40 -40.80
N GLN A 5 -7.06 11.05 -40.02
CA GLN A 5 -7.42 11.74 -38.80
C GLN A 5 -6.34 11.42 -37.76
N ASP A 6 -5.75 12.42 -37.12
CA ASP A 6 -5.15 12.21 -35.79
C ASP A 6 -5.77 13.22 -34.83
N GLU A 7 -6.98 12.84 -34.44
CA GLU A 7 -7.64 13.18 -33.21
C GLU A 7 -6.60 13.25 -32.09
N SER A 8 -6.25 14.46 -31.67
CA SER A 8 -5.30 14.71 -30.60
C SER A 8 -5.88 14.18 -29.29
N ALA A 9 -5.72 12.87 -29.07
CA ALA A 9 -6.16 12.17 -27.89
C ALA A 9 -5.63 12.92 -26.66
N PRO A 10 -6.46 13.13 -25.62
CA PRO A 10 -6.02 13.82 -24.43
C PRO A 10 -4.80 13.09 -23.87
N LYS A 11 -3.68 13.82 -23.77
CA LYS A 11 -2.42 13.31 -23.22
C LYS A 11 -2.74 12.58 -21.91
N LYS A 12 -2.51 11.26 -21.89
CA LYS A 12 -2.70 10.44 -20.68
C LYS A 12 -2.05 11.17 -19.51
N PRO A 13 -2.78 11.44 -18.41
CA PRO A 13 -2.20 12.15 -17.29
C PRO A 13 -0.96 11.37 -16.82
N HIS A 14 0.12 12.11 -16.55
CA HIS A 14 1.39 11.54 -16.11
C HIS A 14 1.14 10.60 -14.92
N ARG A 15 1.41 9.31 -15.11
CA ARG A 15 1.19 8.19 -14.17
C ARG A 15 1.65 8.47 -12.72
N ARG A 16 2.65 9.34 -12.54
CA ARG A 16 3.20 9.73 -11.24
C ARG A 16 2.23 10.49 -10.33
N ALA A 17 1.23 11.19 -10.87
CA ALA A 17 0.25 11.88 -10.03
C ALA A 17 -0.63 10.87 -9.27
N GLY A 18 -1.06 9.79 -9.94
CA GLY A 18 -1.91 8.77 -9.32
C GLY A 18 -1.26 8.05 -8.14
N ASP A 19 0.03 7.70 -8.25
CA ASP A 19 0.74 6.96 -7.19
C ASP A 19 0.86 7.76 -5.89
N ALA A 20 1.16 9.05 -6.00
CA ALA A 20 1.34 9.93 -4.86
C ALA A 20 0.00 10.32 -4.20
N ASP A 21 -1.05 10.45 -5.02
CA ASP A 21 -2.39 10.78 -4.54
C ASP A 21 -2.99 9.63 -3.72
N VAL A 22 -2.84 8.38 -4.17
CA VAL A 22 -3.29 7.20 -3.42
C VAL A 22 -2.55 7.09 -2.08
N LEU A 23 -1.22 7.27 -2.09
CA LEU A 23 -0.42 7.26 -0.87
C LEU A 23 -0.86 8.37 0.10
N ALA A 24 -1.07 9.60 -0.39
CA ALA A 24 -1.49 10.72 0.44
C ALA A 24 -2.89 10.51 1.05
N LEU A 25 -3.81 9.90 0.29
CA LEU A 25 -5.13 9.54 0.78
C LEU A 25 -5.04 8.46 1.88
N ALA A 26 -4.27 7.40 1.64
CA ALA A 26 -4.04 6.36 2.63
C ALA A 26 -3.39 6.93 3.90
N GLU A 27 -2.40 7.82 3.80
CA GLU A 27 -1.81 8.49 4.97
C GLU A 27 -2.83 9.34 5.74
N SER A 28 -3.75 10.00 5.04
CA SER A 28 -4.81 10.78 5.68
C SER A 28 -5.78 9.89 6.45
N LEU A 29 -6.15 8.74 5.89
CA LEU A 29 -7.00 7.75 6.57
C LEU A 29 -6.30 7.08 7.77
N LEU A 30 -4.98 6.89 7.71
CA LEU A 30 -4.23 6.37 8.87
C LEU A 30 -4.32 7.28 10.11
N LEU A 31 -4.58 8.58 9.91
CA LEU A 31 -4.79 9.51 11.02
C LEU A 31 -6.15 9.31 11.71
N THR A 32 -7.13 8.73 11.01
CA THR A 32 -8.47 8.47 11.55
C THR A 32 -8.59 7.08 12.16
N ILE A 33 -7.80 6.12 11.70
CA ILE A 33 -7.75 4.76 12.29
C ILE A 33 -7.30 4.85 13.75
N GLN A 34 -8.13 4.31 14.63
CA GLN A 34 -7.83 4.16 16.06
C GLN A 34 -7.15 2.80 16.34
N ASN A 35 -6.63 2.62 17.55
CA ASN A 35 -6.08 1.32 17.98
C ASN A 35 -7.17 0.28 18.30
N THR A 36 -8.45 0.68 18.27
CA THR A 36 -9.59 -0.23 18.40
C THR A 36 -9.99 -0.74 17.03
N PHE A 37 -10.29 -2.03 16.92
CA PHE A 37 -10.78 -2.61 15.68
C PHE A 37 -12.13 -1.99 15.29
N ASP A 38 -12.18 -1.43 14.09
CA ASP A 38 -13.41 -1.10 13.38
C ASP A 38 -13.28 -1.70 11.96
N ARG A 39 -14.18 -2.63 11.64
CA ARG A 39 -14.15 -3.34 10.36
C ARG A 39 -14.36 -2.39 9.19
N GLY A 40 -15.27 -1.42 9.32
CA GLY A 40 -15.60 -0.48 8.26
C GLY A 40 -14.42 0.43 7.92
N ASP A 41 -13.76 0.98 8.94
CA ASP A 41 -12.57 1.81 8.75
C ASP A 41 -11.43 1.03 8.07
N LEU A 42 -11.20 -0.24 8.46
CA LEU A 42 -10.18 -1.09 7.85
C LEU A 42 -10.52 -1.48 6.42
N GLU A 43 -11.77 -1.80 6.10
CA GLU A 43 -12.22 -2.11 4.73
C GLU A 43 -12.10 -0.89 3.80
N VAL A 44 -12.46 0.31 4.28
CA VAL A 44 -12.28 1.56 3.54
C VAL A 44 -10.80 1.84 3.31
N PHE A 45 -9.97 1.70 4.34
CA PHE A 45 -8.53 1.86 4.22
C PHE A 45 -7.92 0.88 3.21
N LYS A 46 -8.29 -0.40 3.31
CA LYS A 46 -7.85 -1.45 2.38
C LYS A 46 -8.25 -1.12 0.95
N THR A 47 -9.48 -0.68 0.70
CA THR A 47 -9.96 -0.28 -0.63
C THR A 47 -9.08 0.82 -1.24
N VAL A 48 -8.67 1.81 -0.44
CA VAL A 48 -7.75 2.86 -0.92
C VAL A 48 -6.37 2.27 -1.24
N VAL A 49 -5.82 1.42 -0.37
CA VAL A 49 -4.51 0.79 -0.60
C VAL A 49 -4.52 -0.09 -1.86
N GLU A 50 -5.59 -0.85 -2.09
CA GLU A 50 -5.78 -1.70 -3.28
C GLU A 50 -5.89 -0.89 -4.59
N SER A 51 -6.26 0.39 -4.52
CA SER A 51 -6.33 1.26 -5.70
C SER A 51 -4.96 1.66 -6.24
N TYR A 52 -3.87 1.31 -5.57
CA TYR A 52 -2.51 1.58 -6.05
C TYR A 52 -2.19 0.80 -7.35
N PRO A 53 -1.78 1.47 -8.44
CA PRO A 53 -1.71 0.84 -9.76
C PRO A 53 -0.59 -0.19 -9.93
N ASP A 54 0.41 -0.19 -9.07
CA ASP A 54 1.59 -1.05 -9.17
C ASP A 54 1.63 -2.12 -8.07
N VAL A 55 0.49 -2.48 -7.45
CA VAL A 55 0.41 -3.57 -6.45
C VAL A 55 1.13 -4.83 -6.95
N GLY A 56 2.03 -5.39 -6.13
CA GLY A 56 2.79 -6.59 -6.44
C GLY A 56 3.95 -6.41 -7.43
N ARG A 57 4.26 -5.19 -7.86
CA ARG A 57 5.47 -4.89 -8.64
C ARG A 57 6.66 -4.54 -7.75
N ASP A 58 7.86 -4.85 -8.26
CA ASP A 58 9.12 -4.59 -7.55
C ASP A 58 9.21 -3.14 -7.04
N GLY A 59 9.43 -2.98 -5.73
CA GLY A 59 9.53 -1.68 -5.08
C GLY A 59 8.33 -1.34 -4.20
N ALA A 60 7.66 -0.23 -4.50
CA ALA A 60 6.50 0.22 -3.73
C ALA A 60 5.33 -0.77 -3.81
N GLY A 61 5.17 -1.46 -4.94
CA GLY A 61 4.15 -2.48 -5.14
C GLY A 61 4.25 -3.66 -4.19
N ASP A 62 5.48 -4.11 -3.88
CA ASP A 62 5.72 -5.17 -2.90
C ASP A 62 5.31 -4.74 -1.48
N VAL A 63 5.60 -3.49 -1.12
CA VAL A 63 5.19 -2.94 0.18
C VAL A 63 3.68 -2.86 0.29
N VAL A 64 3.01 -2.41 -0.79
CA VAL A 64 1.54 -2.34 -0.84
C VAL A 64 0.93 -3.73 -0.75
N ALA A 65 1.46 -4.72 -1.47
CA ALA A 65 1.01 -6.10 -1.35
C ALA A 65 1.19 -6.66 0.07
N SER A 66 2.31 -6.34 0.74
CA SER A 66 2.51 -6.68 2.15
C SER A 66 1.47 -6.02 3.06
N LEU A 67 1.17 -4.74 2.85
CA LEU A 67 0.17 -4.02 3.63
C LEU A 67 -1.23 -4.60 3.44
N ILE A 68 -1.62 -4.93 2.20
CA ILE A 68 -2.91 -5.59 1.92
C ILE A 68 -3.01 -6.90 2.70
N GLY A 69 -1.96 -7.72 2.66
CA GLY A 69 -1.93 -8.97 3.44
C GLY A 69 -2.05 -8.75 4.94
N LEU A 70 -1.39 -7.73 5.51
CA LEU A 70 -1.55 -7.37 6.92
C LEU A 70 -3.00 -6.96 7.25
N LEU A 71 -3.64 -6.19 6.36
CA LEU A 71 -5.02 -5.76 6.57
C LEU A 71 -6.01 -6.93 6.48
N ASP A 72 -5.76 -7.88 5.58
CA ASP A 72 -6.51 -9.15 5.53
C ASP A 72 -6.36 -9.92 6.84
N ASP A 73 -5.13 -10.07 7.34
CA ASP A 73 -4.85 -10.73 8.63
C ASP A 73 -5.62 -10.06 9.79
N PHE A 74 -5.70 -8.72 9.80
CA PHE A 74 -6.46 -7.93 10.78
C PHE A 74 -7.98 -8.09 10.66
N LEU A 75 -8.52 -8.11 9.44
CA LEU A 75 -9.94 -8.31 9.18
C LEU A 75 -10.42 -9.71 9.56
N ASP A 76 -9.57 -10.72 9.35
CA ASP A 76 -9.85 -12.12 9.68
C ASP A 76 -9.81 -12.36 11.20
N GLN A 77 -8.88 -11.72 11.91
CA GLN A 77 -8.70 -11.88 13.35
C GLN A 77 -9.53 -10.89 14.20
N GLU A 78 -10.20 -9.93 13.56
CA GLU A 78 -10.90 -8.81 14.22
C GLU A 78 -9.98 -8.00 15.14
N THR A 79 -8.75 -7.76 14.68
CA THR A 79 -7.73 -7.00 15.40
C THR A 79 -7.26 -5.79 14.60
N CYS A 80 -6.64 -4.82 15.25
CA CYS A 80 -6.02 -3.68 14.58
C CYS A 80 -4.78 -3.24 15.36
N ASP A 81 -3.63 -3.18 14.67
CA ASP A 81 -2.45 -2.49 15.19
C ASP A 81 -2.05 -1.35 14.24
N ARG A 82 -2.38 -0.13 14.66
CA ARG A 82 -2.07 1.09 13.91
C ARG A 82 -0.57 1.27 13.67
N MET A 83 0.31 0.80 14.56
CA MET A 83 1.76 0.91 14.37
C MET A 83 2.27 -0.03 13.29
N ALA A 84 1.73 -1.23 13.18
CA ALA A 84 2.05 -2.12 12.07
C ALA A 84 1.65 -1.50 10.72
N ILE A 85 0.45 -0.89 10.65
CA ILE A 85 -0.01 -0.14 9.46
C ILE A 85 0.92 1.05 9.17
N ALA A 86 1.25 1.85 10.20
CA ALA A 86 2.10 3.03 10.04
C ALA A 86 3.52 2.69 9.56
N VAL A 87 4.10 1.58 9.99
CA VAL A 87 5.40 1.10 9.52
C VAL A 87 5.35 0.77 8.03
N HIS A 88 4.31 0.08 7.58
CA HIS A 88 4.08 -0.21 6.16
C HIS A 88 3.90 1.07 5.34
N MET A 89 3.10 2.03 5.83
CA MET A 89 2.90 3.33 5.18
C MET A 89 4.21 4.11 5.04
N ARG A 90 5.05 4.10 6.07
CA ARG A 90 6.36 4.77 6.03
C ARG A 90 7.31 4.10 5.04
N ALA A 91 7.31 2.77 4.97
CA ALA A 91 8.08 2.02 3.99
C ALA A 91 7.60 2.33 2.55
N TRP A 92 6.29 2.40 2.33
CA TRP A 92 5.71 2.73 1.04
C TRP A 92 6.12 4.14 0.60
N ARG A 93 5.96 5.15 1.47
CA ARG A 93 6.44 6.50 1.23
C ARG A 93 7.92 6.53 0.89
N PHE A 94 8.74 5.78 1.60
CA PHE A 94 10.18 5.70 1.34
C PHE A 94 10.49 5.10 -0.04
N MET A 95 9.82 4.00 -0.42
CA MET A 95 9.99 3.39 -1.76
C MET A 95 9.64 4.37 -2.89
N VAL A 96 8.53 5.10 -2.75
CA VAL A 96 8.08 6.08 -3.75
C VAL A 96 9.03 7.26 -3.87
N SER A 97 9.55 7.77 -2.74
CA SER A 97 10.30 9.03 -2.71
C SER A 97 11.81 8.88 -2.84
N ARG A 98 12.40 7.76 -2.41
CA ARG A 98 13.87 7.59 -2.35
C ARG A 98 14.44 6.59 -3.35
N LYS A 99 13.60 5.73 -3.95
CA LYS A 99 14.03 4.67 -4.90
C LYS A 99 15.25 3.89 -4.38
N PRO A 100 15.10 3.18 -3.26
CA PRO A 100 16.21 2.44 -2.66
C PRO A 100 16.82 1.41 -3.62
N ASP A 101 18.09 1.11 -3.38
CA ASP A 101 18.76 0.05 -4.12
C ASP A 101 18.18 -1.33 -3.78
N LYS A 102 18.66 -2.37 -4.48
CA LYS A 102 18.16 -3.73 -4.29
C LYS A 102 18.40 -4.25 -2.87
N ALA A 103 19.52 -3.93 -2.24
CA ALA A 103 19.88 -4.42 -0.91
C ALA A 103 19.05 -3.72 0.19
N GLU A 104 18.86 -2.42 0.06
CA GLU A 104 17.95 -1.63 0.89
C GLU A 104 16.51 -2.12 0.77
N ARG A 105 16.02 -2.29 -0.46
CA ARG A 105 14.67 -2.81 -0.71
C ARG A 105 14.46 -4.18 -0.08
N THR A 106 15.41 -5.09 -0.27
CA THR A 106 15.35 -6.43 0.33
C THR A 106 15.28 -6.37 1.86
N ARG A 107 16.07 -5.50 2.50
CA ARG A 107 16.03 -5.34 3.97
C ARG A 107 14.70 -4.77 4.45
N ILE A 108 14.12 -3.81 3.73
CA ILE A 108 12.81 -3.24 4.07
C ILE A 108 11.74 -4.31 3.97
N LEU A 109 11.65 -5.01 2.83
CA LEU A 109 10.64 -6.05 2.61
C LEU A 109 10.77 -7.20 3.62
N LYS A 110 12.00 -7.58 3.97
CA LYS A 110 12.21 -8.54 5.05
C LYS A 110 11.63 -8.04 6.38
N GLY A 111 11.93 -6.79 6.77
CA GLY A 111 11.40 -6.23 8.01
C GLY A 111 9.87 -6.16 8.04
N LEU A 112 9.22 -5.88 6.90
CA LEU A 112 7.77 -5.92 6.80
C LEU A 112 7.19 -7.33 6.92
N SER A 113 7.86 -8.33 6.32
CA SER A 113 7.51 -9.74 6.51
C SER A 113 7.62 -10.13 7.98
N ASP A 114 8.71 -9.76 8.66
CA ASP A 114 8.92 -10.08 10.07
C ASP A 114 7.82 -9.44 10.96
N VAL A 115 7.31 -8.25 10.60
CA VAL A 115 6.14 -7.62 11.27
C VAL A 115 4.87 -8.44 11.04
N ARG A 116 4.60 -8.89 9.81
CA ARG A 116 3.41 -9.70 9.50
C ARG A 116 3.42 -11.04 10.23
N ASP A 117 4.58 -11.68 10.34
CA ASP A 117 4.72 -12.98 11.02
C ASP A 117 4.26 -12.93 12.48
N VAL A 118 4.40 -11.78 13.15
CA VAL A 118 3.89 -11.56 14.52
C VAL A 118 2.37 -11.74 14.59
N TYR A 119 1.64 -11.28 13.57
CA TYR A 119 0.18 -11.35 13.56
C TYR A 119 -0.34 -12.64 12.91
N ALA A 120 0.40 -13.22 11.97
CA ALA A 120 0.07 -14.53 11.42
C ALA A 120 0.15 -15.64 12.49
N THR A 121 1.09 -15.53 13.43
CA THR A 121 1.25 -16.50 14.54
C THR A 121 0.24 -16.29 15.67
N ALA A 122 -0.23 -15.07 15.89
CA ALA A 122 -1.22 -14.75 16.93
C ALA A 122 -2.61 -15.37 16.64
N GLY A 123 -3.00 -15.53 15.37
CA GLY A 123 -4.27 -16.15 14.97
C GLY A 123 -4.26 -17.69 14.95
N ALA A 124 -3.11 -18.33 15.15
CA ALA A 124 -2.95 -19.79 15.11
C ALA A 124 -2.88 -20.46 16.50
N ALA A 125 -2.94 -19.66 17.57
CA ALA A 125 -2.87 -20.10 18.98
C ALA A 125 -4.24 -20.01 19.67
#